data_AF-A0A3D0PJN3-F1
#
_entry.id   AF-A0A3D0PJN3-F1
#
_cell.length_a   1.000
_cell.length_b   1.000
_cell.length_c   1.000
_cell.angle_alpha   90.00
_cell.angle_beta   90.00
_cell.angle_gamma   90.00
#
_symmetry.space_group_name_H-M   'P 1'
#
loop_
_entity.id
_entity.type
_entity.pdbx_description
1 polymer ?
#
loop_
_entity_poly.entity_id
_entity_poly.type
_entity_poly.pdbx_seq_one_letter_code
_entity_poly.pdbx_strand_id
1 'polypeptide(L)'
;MTPKQRAYLKSLAMVMDPVYQIGKATLTPEITQGVSDALEARELIKINVLKNCMADVKEVAQVLSERTHSEVVQVIGRKIVLYRESKD
;
A
#
# COMPACT_ATOMS: atom_id res chain seq x y z
N MET A 1 10.62 -0.35 -10.57
CA MET A 1 11.55 -0.74 -9.47
C MET A 1 12.49 -1.90 -9.85
N THR A 2 13.77 -1.85 -9.47
CA THR A 2 14.73 -2.97 -9.65
C THR A 2 14.56 -4.06 -8.56
N PRO A 3 15.01 -5.31 -8.80
CA PRO A 3 14.92 -6.38 -7.79
C PRO A 3 15.65 -6.06 -6.48
N LYS A 4 16.80 -5.36 -6.55
CA LYS A 4 17.58 -4.93 -5.38
C LYS A 4 16.83 -3.88 -4.55
N GLN A 5 16.25 -2.87 -5.20
CA GLN A 5 15.42 -1.87 -4.53
C GLN A 5 14.20 -2.51 -3.88
N ARG A 6 13.54 -3.46 -4.57
CA ARG A 6 12.40 -4.18 -4.01
C ARG A 6 12.77 -4.95 -2.74
N ALA A 7 13.91 -5.65 -2.73
CA ALA A 7 14.38 -6.36 -1.54
C ALA A 7 14.66 -5.41 -0.37
N TYR A 8 15.26 -4.26 -0.66
CA TYR A 8 15.50 -3.21 0.33
C TYR A 8 14.19 -2.66 0.92
N LEU A 9 13.24 -2.24 0.08
CA LEU A 9 11.94 -1.74 0.53
C LEU A 9 11.14 -2.78 1.31
N LYS A 10 11.24 -4.07 0.95
CA LYS A 10 10.67 -5.17 1.74
C LYS A 10 11.25 -5.25 3.14
N SER A 11 12.57 -5.10 3.28
CA SER A 11 13.24 -5.14 4.58
C SER A 11 12.79 -3.98 5.48
N LEU A 12 12.69 -2.76 4.92
CA LEU A 12 12.16 -1.59 5.63
C LEU A 12 10.70 -1.81 6.04
N ALA A 13 9.89 -2.25 5.09
CA ALA A 13 8.48 -2.51 5.33
C ALA A 13 8.26 -3.59 6.37
N MET A 14 9.17 -4.54 6.61
CA MET A 14 8.96 -5.64 7.57
C MET A 14 8.72 -5.12 8.99
N VAL A 15 9.50 -4.13 9.43
CA VAL A 15 9.45 -3.56 10.79
C VAL A 15 8.45 -2.40 10.94
N MET A 16 7.89 -1.89 9.83
CA MET A 16 6.92 -0.79 9.87
C MET A 16 5.56 -1.25 10.38
N ASP A 17 4.88 -0.42 11.16
CA ASP A 17 3.47 -0.64 11.46
C ASP A 17 2.57 -0.17 10.31
N PRO A 18 1.39 -0.80 10.11
CA PRO A 18 0.42 -0.31 9.15
C PRO A 18 -0.05 1.10 9.54
N VAL A 19 0.08 2.04 8.62
CA VAL A 19 -0.31 3.44 8.82
C VAL A 19 -1.72 3.73 8.31
N TYR A 20 -2.29 2.79 7.55
CA TYR A 20 -3.62 2.90 6.97
C TYR A 20 -4.35 1.57 7.06
N GLN A 21 -5.69 1.61 7.07
CA GLN A 21 -6.54 0.43 7.15
C GLN A 21 -7.71 0.49 6.16
N ILE A 22 -7.98 -0.64 5.50
CA ILE A 22 -9.10 -0.79 4.56
C ILE A 22 -10.12 -1.75 5.14
N GLY A 23 -11.36 -1.30 5.25
CA GLY A 23 -12.49 -2.03 5.81
C GLY A 23 -13.41 -2.65 4.76
N LYS A 24 -14.71 -2.63 5.03
CA LYS A 24 -15.77 -3.17 4.16
C LYS A 24 -15.97 -2.37 2.88
N ALA A 25 -15.83 -1.04 2.97
CA ALA A 25 -15.75 -0.17 1.79
C ALA A 25 -14.33 -0.25 1.26
N THR A 26 -14.15 -0.98 0.16
CA THR A 26 -12.85 -1.44 -0.30
C THR A 26 -12.01 -0.32 -0.91
N LEU A 27 -12.60 0.54 -1.74
CA LEU A 27 -11.86 1.45 -2.61
C LEU A 27 -12.68 2.69 -3.00
N THR A 28 -13.06 3.49 -2.00
CA THR A 28 -13.71 4.79 -2.27
C THR A 28 -12.65 5.84 -2.68
N PRO A 29 -13.06 6.96 -3.30
CA PRO A 29 -12.16 8.07 -3.59
C PRO A 29 -11.45 8.59 -2.34
N GLU A 30 -12.14 8.65 -1.20
CA GLU A 30 -11.58 9.12 0.08
C GLU A 30 -10.48 8.19 0.59
N ILE A 31 -10.67 6.87 0.47
CA ILE A 31 -9.62 5.89 0.81
C ILE A 31 -8.42 6.06 -0.11
N THR A 32 -8.67 6.21 -1.40
CA THR A 32 -7.61 6.37 -2.41
C THR A 32 -6.80 7.64 -2.12
N GLN A 33 -7.47 8.75 -1.79
CA GLN A 33 -6.83 10.01 -1.44
C GLN A 33 -6.00 9.88 -0.16
N GLY A 34 -6.56 9.31 0.91
CA GLY A 34 -5.83 9.12 2.17
C GLY A 34 -4.58 8.23 2.02
N VAL A 35 -4.65 7.21 1.16
CA VAL A 35 -3.49 6.38 0.80
C VAL A 35 -2.47 7.20 0.00
N SER A 36 -2.92 8.03 -0.95
CA SER A 36 -2.05 8.91 -1.72
C SER A 36 -1.34 9.94 -0.85
N ASP A 37 -2.02 10.54 0.13
CA ASP A 37 -1.44 11.52 1.05
C ASP A 37 -0.41 10.85 1.98
N ALA A 38 -0.71 9.64 2.44
CA ALA A 38 0.22 8.84 3.24
C ALA A 38 1.47 8.44 2.45
N LEU A 39 1.33 8.14 1.15
CA LEU A 39 2.44 7.88 0.24
C LEU A 39 3.29 9.13 0.02
N GLU A 40 2.69 10.29 -0.16
CA GLU A 40 3.44 11.55 -0.32
C GLU A 40 4.29 11.87 0.91
N ALA A 41 3.75 11.65 2.10
CA ALA A 41 4.43 11.99 3.34
C ALA A 41 5.57 11.02 3.74
N ARG A 42 5.61 9.80 3.20
CA ARG A 42 6.48 8.71 3.71
C ARG A 42 7.15 7.87 2.64
N GLU A 43 6.74 8.01 1.38
CA GLU A 43 7.16 7.25 0.19
C GLU A 43 6.86 5.74 0.24
N LEU A 44 7.06 5.09 1.38
CA LEU A 44 6.78 3.70 1.68
C LEU A 44 5.70 3.63 2.76
N ILE A 45 4.60 2.94 2.48
CA ILE A 45 3.54 2.72 3.46
C ILE A 45 3.12 1.27 3.54
N LYS A 46 2.65 0.90 4.73
CA LYS A 46 2.01 -0.39 4.99
C LYS A 46 0.52 -0.16 5.29
N ILE A 47 -0.33 -0.94 4.63
CA ILE A 47 -1.79 -0.85 4.71
C ILE A 47 -2.31 -2.19 5.24
N ASN A 48 -3.21 -2.16 6.22
CA ASN A 48 -3.86 -3.35 6.73
C ASN A 48 -5.27 -3.50 6.13
N VAL A 49 -5.57 -4.66 5.53
CA VAL A 49 -6.90 -4.97 5.02
C VAL A 49 -7.65 -5.79 6.07
N LEU A 50 -8.72 -5.22 6.62
CA LEU A 50 -9.56 -5.87 7.61
C LEU A 50 -10.24 -7.11 7.06
N LYS A 51 -10.51 -8.10 7.93
CA LYS A 51 -11.14 -9.38 7.56
C LYS A 51 -12.54 -9.25 6.95
N ASN A 52 -13.21 -8.11 7.15
CA ASN A 52 -14.54 -7.81 6.59
C ASN A 52 -14.49 -7.32 5.14
N CYS A 53 -13.29 -7.08 4.58
CA CYS A 53 -13.10 -6.84 3.16
C CYS A 53 -13.25 -8.16 2.40
N MET A 54 -14.24 -8.22 1.50
CA MET A 54 -14.55 -9.39 0.68
C MET A 54 -13.72 -9.45 -0.62
N ALA A 55 -13.01 -8.37 -0.98
CA ALA A 55 -12.14 -8.35 -2.15
C ALA A 55 -10.81 -9.08 -1.85
N ASP A 56 -10.19 -9.61 -2.91
CA ASP A 56 -8.85 -10.17 -2.80
C ASP A 56 -7.85 -9.04 -2.45
N VAL A 57 -7.00 -9.28 -1.46
CA VAL A 57 -5.99 -8.32 -1.00
C VAL A 57 -5.02 -7.96 -2.13
N LYS A 58 -4.73 -8.89 -3.04
CA LYS A 58 -3.90 -8.65 -4.22
C LYS A 58 -4.59 -7.73 -5.22
N GLU A 59 -5.88 -7.93 -5.47
CA GLU A 59 -6.67 -7.05 -6.33
C GLU A 59 -6.74 -5.64 -5.73
N VAL A 60 -7.03 -5.53 -4.43
CA VAL A 60 -7.01 -4.25 -3.71
C VAL A 60 -5.64 -3.57 -3.84
N ALA A 61 -4.55 -4.32 -3.70
CA ALA A 61 -3.21 -3.78 -3.87
C ALA A 61 -2.96 -3.26 -5.29
N GLN A 62 -3.37 -4.00 -6.32
CA GLN A 62 -3.24 -3.56 -7.72
C GLN A 62 -4.03 -2.29 -7.97
N VAL A 63 -5.32 -2.26 -7.60
CA VAL A 63 -6.17 -1.09 -7.86
C VAL A 63 -5.70 0.14 -7.09
N LEU A 64 -5.25 -0.02 -5.83
CA LEU A 64 -4.64 1.09 -5.10
C LEU A 64 -3.38 1.59 -5.78
N SER A 65 -2.52 0.68 -6.23
CA SER A 65 -1.27 1.05 -6.89
C SER A 65 -1.50 1.83 -8.18
N GLU A 66 -2.47 1.40 -8.99
CA GLU A 66 -2.88 2.10 -10.21
C GLU A 66 -3.45 3.49 -9.90
N ARG A 67 -4.38 3.58 -8.95
CA ARG A 67 -5.02 4.86 -8.61
C ARG A 67 -4.07 5.86 -7.97
N THR A 68 -3.17 5.39 -7.12
CA THR A 68 -2.20 6.24 -6.41
C THR A 68 -0.89 6.44 -7.19
N HIS A 69 -0.76 5.82 -8.36
CA HIS A 69 0.46 5.84 -9.17
C HIS A 69 1.68 5.39 -8.36
N SER A 70 1.50 4.31 -7.61
CA SER A 70 2.52 3.70 -6.76
C SER A 70 2.85 2.29 -7.24
N GLU A 71 3.95 1.72 -6.73
CA GLU A 71 4.36 0.35 -6.99
C GLU A 71 4.02 -0.56 -5.81
N VAL A 72 3.46 -1.74 -6.10
CA VAL A 72 3.28 -2.80 -5.09
C VAL A 72 4.63 -3.46 -4.79
N VAL A 73 5.15 -3.20 -3.60
CA VAL A 73 6.40 -3.80 -3.12
C VAL A 73 6.17 -5.25 -2.70
N GLN A 74 5.14 -5.48 -1.88
CA GLN A 74 4.80 -6.79 -1.34
C GLN A 74 3.36 -6.83 -0.82
N VAL A 75 2.75 -8.01 -0.87
CA VAL A 75 1.52 -8.34 -0.13
C VAL A 75 1.86 -9.46 0.86
N ILE A 76 1.58 -9.24 2.15
CA ILE A 76 1.92 -10.16 3.26
C ILE A 76 0.63 -10.48 4.02
N GLY A 77 0.03 -11.63 3.71
CA GLY A 77 -1.28 -12.00 4.26
C GLY A 77 -2.34 -10.94 3.91
N ARG A 78 -2.82 -10.22 4.92
CA ARG A 78 -3.78 -9.09 4.73
C ARG A 78 -3.13 -7.71 4.77
N LYS A 79 -1.81 -7.62 4.71
CA LYS A 79 -1.07 -6.35 4.69
C LYS A 79 -0.55 -6.08 3.28
N ILE A 80 -0.67 -4.85 2.82
CA ILE A 80 -0.19 -4.37 1.52
C ILE A 80 0.94 -3.37 1.78
N VAL A 81 2.02 -3.48 1.02
CA VAL A 81 3.13 -2.53 1.04
C VAL A 81 3.18 -1.83 -0.31
N LEU A 82 3.00 -0.51 -0.29
CA LEU A 82 3.06 0.35 -1.47
C LEU A 82 4.25 1.30 -1.34
N TYR A 83 4.89 1.58 -2.47
CA TYR A 83 5.96 2.55 -2.58
C TYR A 83 5.69 3.52 -3.72
N ARG A 84 5.85 4.82 -3.47
CA ARG A 84 5.86 5.87 -4.47
C ARG A 84 7.03 6.79 -4.14
N GLU A 85 7.90 7.04 -5.11
CA GLU A 85 8.93 8.05 -4.98
C GLU A 85 8.26 9.41 -4.82
N SER A 86 8.64 10.17 -3.78
CA SER A 86 8.15 11.54 -3.62
C SER A 86 8.67 12.40 -4.76
N LYS A 87 7.90 13.42 -5.16
CA LYS A 87 8.32 14.35 -6.22
C LYS A 87 9.09 15.57 -5.68
N ASP A 88 9.43 15.58 -4.39
CA ASP A 88 10.19 16.65 -3.73
C ASP A 88 11.71 16.42 -3.74
#